data_AF-N1WQG6-F1
#
_entry.id   AF-N1WQG6-F1
#
_cell.length_a   1.000
_cell.length_b   1.000
_cell.length_c   1.000
_cell.angle_alpha   90.00
_cell.angle_beta   90.00
_cell.angle_gamma   90.00
#
_symmetry.space_group_name_H-M   'P 1'
#
loop_
_entity.id
_entity.type
_entity.pdbx_description
1 polymer ?
#
loop_
_entity_poly.entity_id
_entity_poly.type
_entity_poly.pdbx_seq_one_letter_code
_entity_poly.pdbx_strand_id
1 'polypeptide(L)'
;MISIHFPRNDKEASAYNGFLDREGNFNKLFLAEEFGSVLNLESGINQFLNENAYKSVSFGSIDETIILENDVLSLSRVEIKASVLLVIYRGINSSLNPIIEALEVFREERDWKQFHNPKDLSMALSIEASELLECFLWKDISTTNKDQINEEVADVFSYLLYIATDLGIDLESVTLEKIKINSKKYPISKSKGVNTKYNKL
;
A
#
# COMPACT_ATOMS: atom_id res chain seq x y z
N MET A 1 -12.67 4.54 14.57
CA MET A 1 -12.07 4.18 13.28
C MET A 1 -11.00 3.14 13.60
N ILE A 2 -11.22 1.90 13.20
CA ILE A 2 -10.31 0.79 13.54
C ILE A 2 -9.34 0.68 12.37
N SER A 3 -8.05 0.95 12.62
CA SER A 3 -7.01 0.84 11.60
C SER A 3 -6.54 -0.60 11.51
N ILE A 4 -6.60 -1.17 10.32
CA ILE A 4 -6.15 -2.52 10.05
C ILE A 4 -4.65 -2.49 9.78
N HIS A 5 -3.85 -3.27 10.53
CA HIS A 5 -2.41 -3.40 10.28
C HIS A 5 -2.12 -4.63 9.43
N PHE A 6 -1.85 -4.41 8.13
CA PHE A 6 -1.49 -5.47 7.20
C PHE A 6 0.01 -5.69 7.09
N PRO A 7 0.51 -6.94 7.14
CA PRO A 7 1.90 -7.22 6.84
C PRO A 7 2.29 -6.76 5.43
N ARG A 8 3.42 -6.08 5.31
CA ARG A 8 3.91 -5.45 4.06
C ARG A 8 4.97 -6.26 3.33
N ASN A 9 5.53 -7.26 4.00
CA ASN A 9 6.58 -8.14 3.49
C ASN A 9 6.50 -9.49 4.21
N ASP A 10 7.25 -10.48 3.70
CA ASP A 10 7.25 -11.85 4.26
C ASP A 10 7.69 -11.91 5.73
N LYS A 11 8.59 -11.01 6.16
CA LYS A 11 9.06 -10.95 7.55
C LYS A 11 7.93 -10.52 8.48
N GLU A 12 7.15 -9.52 8.08
CA GLU A 12 5.96 -9.09 8.81
C GLU A 12 4.87 -10.16 8.75
N ALA A 13 4.60 -10.75 7.58
CA ALA A 13 3.59 -11.80 7.42
C ALA A 13 3.87 -13.02 8.32
N SER A 14 5.15 -13.36 8.49
CA SER A 14 5.60 -14.43 9.37
C SER A 14 5.25 -14.19 10.84
N ALA A 15 5.17 -12.93 11.29
CA ALA A 15 4.76 -12.59 12.66
C ALA A 15 3.27 -12.93 12.93
N TYR A 16 2.48 -13.08 11.86
CA TYR A 16 1.07 -13.51 11.90
C TYR A 16 0.89 -15.00 11.58
N ASN A 17 1.98 -15.76 11.46
CA ASN A 17 2.02 -17.12 10.94
C ASN A 17 1.35 -17.23 9.56
N GLY A 18 1.59 -16.26 8.69
CA GLY A 18 1.14 -16.25 7.30
C GLY A 18 2.27 -15.94 6.33
N PHE A 19 1.93 -15.79 5.05
CA PHE A 19 2.85 -15.47 3.97
C PHE A 19 2.19 -14.58 2.93
N LEU A 20 2.97 -13.90 2.09
CA LEU A 20 2.45 -13.20 0.92
C LEU A 20 2.52 -14.11 -0.31
N ASP A 21 1.49 -14.10 -1.15
CA ASP A 21 1.58 -14.73 -2.47
C ASP A 21 2.35 -13.84 -3.46
N ARG A 22 2.46 -14.28 -4.71
CA ARG A 22 3.16 -13.54 -5.77
C ARG A 22 2.51 -12.21 -6.13
N GLU A 23 1.24 -12.03 -5.76
CA GLU A 23 0.45 -10.83 -5.99
C GLU A 23 0.45 -9.93 -4.75
N GLY A 24 1.09 -10.35 -3.65
CA GLY A 24 1.19 -9.59 -2.41
C GLY A 24 0.00 -9.75 -1.47
N ASN A 25 -0.90 -10.71 -1.73
CA ASN A 25 -2.03 -10.97 -0.84
C ASN A 25 -1.57 -11.76 0.39
N PHE A 26 -2.13 -11.43 1.55
CA PHE A 26 -1.84 -12.16 2.77
C PHE A 26 -2.60 -13.48 2.81
N ASN A 27 -1.85 -14.55 3.04
CA ASN A 27 -2.35 -15.91 3.13
C ASN A 27 -2.04 -16.47 4.52
N LYS A 28 -3.06 -17.04 5.18
CA LYS A 28 -2.90 -17.76 6.44
C LYS A 28 -3.65 -19.09 6.38
N LEU A 29 -2.93 -20.16 6.74
CA LEU A 29 -3.51 -21.49 6.82
C LEU A 29 -3.98 -21.75 8.25
N PHE A 30 -5.23 -22.18 8.39
CA PHE A 30 -5.78 -22.69 9.64
C PHE A 30 -5.90 -24.20 9.54
N LEU A 31 -5.25 -24.92 10.46
CA LEU A 31 -5.23 -26.38 10.46
C LEU A 31 -6.37 -26.90 11.34
N ALA A 32 -7.24 -27.78 10.81
CA ALA A 32 -8.39 -28.27 11.58
C ALA A 32 -8.01 -28.98 12.89
N GLU A 33 -6.80 -29.55 12.97
CA GLU A 33 -6.25 -30.17 14.18
C GLU A 33 -6.06 -29.19 15.35
N GLU A 34 -5.87 -27.90 15.06
CA GLU A 34 -5.72 -26.85 16.08
C GLU A 34 -7.06 -26.47 16.72
N PHE A 35 -8.18 -26.74 16.04
CA PHE A 35 -9.52 -26.28 16.44
C PHE A 35 -10.49 -27.42 16.78
N GLY A 36 -10.11 -28.68 16.53
CA GLY A 36 -10.88 -29.87 16.90
C GLY A 36 -12.17 -30.12 16.09
N SER A 37 -12.71 -29.10 15.40
CA SER A 37 -13.82 -29.24 14.46
C SER A 37 -13.91 -28.04 13.50
N VAL A 38 -14.59 -28.22 12.37
CA VAL A 38 -14.91 -27.13 11.42
C VAL A 38 -15.81 -26.05 12.05
N LEU A 39 -16.69 -26.42 12.99
CA LEU A 39 -17.56 -25.47 13.69
C LEU A 39 -16.78 -24.48 14.58
N ASN A 40 -15.59 -24.86 15.03
CA ASN A 40 -14.71 -23.99 15.82
C ASN A 40 -13.79 -23.12 14.96
N LEU A 41 -13.81 -23.31 13.63
CA LEU A 41 -12.94 -22.60 12.69
C LEU A 41 -13.34 -21.13 12.56
N GLU A 42 -14.64 -20.82 12.57
CA GLU A 42 -15.14 -19.45 12.61
C GLU A 42 -14.65 -18.72 13.85
N SER A 43 -14.64 -19.40 15.01
CA SER A 43 -14.09 -18.83 16.24
C SER A 43 -12.58 -18.57 16.14
N GLY A 44 -11.82 -19.49 15.54
CA GLY A 44 -10.37 -19.33 15.35
C GLY A 44 -10.02 -18.19 14.38
N ILE A 45 -10.75 -18.07 13.28
CA ILE A 45 -10.58 -16.97 12.33
C ILE A 45 -11.01 -15.65 12.98
N ASN A 46 -12.16 -15.61 13.65
CA ASN A 46 -12.60 -14.39 14.35
C ASN A 46 -11.67 -14.01 15.49
N GLN A 47 -11.05 -14.96 16.20
CA GLN A 47 -10.02 -14.66 17.17
C GLN A 47 -8.82 -13.98 16.50
N PHE A 48 -8.28 -14.57 15.43
CA PHE A 48 -7.21 -13.96 14.64
C PHE A 48 -7.59 -12.57 14.13
N LEU A 49 -8.80 -12.39 13.62
CA LEU A 49 -9.30 -11.10 13.17
C LEU A 49 -9.31 -10.10 14.33
N ASN A 50 -9.90 -10.43 15.48
CA ASN A 50 -9.96 -9.52 16.63
C ASN A 50 -8.59 -9.17 17.21
N GLU A 51 -7.68 -10.14 17.33
CA GLU A 51 -6.29 -9.91 17.81
C GLU A 51 -5.53 -8.93 16.91
N ASN A 52 -5.92 -8.84 15.64
CA ASN A 52 -5.28 -8.00 14.65
C ASN A 52 -6.16 -6.80 14.23
N ALA A 53 -7.09 -6.41 15.10
CA ALA A 53 -7.98 -5.25 14.93
C ALA A 53 -8.89 -5.32 13.68
N TYR A 54 -9.27 -6.52 13.24
CA TYR A 54 -10.32 -6.71 12.25
C TYR A 54 -11.67 -6.94 12.94
N LYS A 55 -12.76 -6.55 12.28
CA LYS A 55 -14.12 -6.85 12.73
C LYS A 55 -14.42 -8.34 12.55
N SER A 56 -15.01 -8.97 13.57
CA SER A 56 -15.55 -10.33 13.44
C SER A 56 -16.55 -10.42 12.28
N VAL A 57 -16.53 -11.55 11.59
CA VAL A 57 -17.41 -11.89 10.49
C VAL A 57 -18.14 -13.20 10.80
N SER A 58 -19.30 -13.40 10.18
CA SER A 58 -19.99 -14.68 10.26
C SER A 58 -19.91 -15.38 8.91
N PHE A 59 -19.53 -16.65 8.93
CA PHE A 59 -19.39 -17.47 7.74
C PHE A 59 -20.60 -18.40 7.63
N GLY A 60 -21.34 -18.34 6.53
CA GLY A 60 -22.36 -19.31 6.17
C GLY A 60 -21.77 -20.65 5.71
N SER A 61 -20.58 -20.69 5.11
CA SER A 61 -19.90 -21.94 4.71
C SER A 61 -18.36 -21.81 4.63
N ILE A 62 -17.64 -22.93 4.48
CA ILE A 62 -16.15 -22.94 4.41
C ILE A 62 -15.63 -22.28 3.12
N ASP A 63 -16.43 -22.31 2.05
CA ASP A 63 -16.07 -21.73 0.76
C ASP A 63 -16.87 -20.44 0.56
N GLU A 64 -16.40 -19.35 1.15
CA GLU A 64 -17.11 -18.09 1.21
C GLU A 64 -16.18 -16.90 1.00
N THR A 65 -16.68 -15.90 0.28
CA THR A 65 -15.99 -14.64 0.04
C THR A 65 -16.79 -13.52 0.69
N ILE A 66 -16.14 -12.75 1.57
CA ILE A 66 -16.72 -11.64 2.31
C ILE A 66 -15.99 -10.36 1.92
N ILE A 67 -16.74 -9.33 1.57
CA ILE A 67 -16.20 -7.99 1.30
C ILE A 67 -16.22 -7.19 2.60
N LEU A 68 -15.07 -6.67 3.01
CA LEU A 68 -14.87 -5.86 4.21
C LEU A 68 -14.39 -4.47 3.81
N GLU A 69 -15.32 -3.53 3.63
CA GLU A 69 -15.02 -2.15 3.20
C GLU A 69 -14.17 -2.13 1.92
N ASN A 70 -12.85 -2.10 2.06
CA ASN A 70 -11.88 -2.10 0.98
C ASN A 70 -11.16 -3.45 0.78
N ASP A 71 -11.28 -4.43 1.66
CA ASP A 71 -10.58 -5.72 1.54
C ASP A 71 -11.54 -6.85 1.18
N VAL A 72 -11.03 -7.89 0.53
CA VAL A 72 -11.81 -9.10 0.25
C VAL A 72 -11.22 -10.25 1.04
N LEU A 73 -12.00 -10.78 1.97
CA LEU A 73 -11.69 -12.01 2.67
C LEU A 73 -12.23 -13.18 1.85
N SER A 74 -11.40 -14.17 1.54
CA SER A 74 -11.84 -15.43 0.95
C SER A 74 -11.38 -16.58 1.79
N LEU A 75 -12.35 -17.43 2.14
CA LEU A 75 -12.11 -18.72 2.73
C LEU A 75 -12.27 -19.79 1.66
N SER A 76 -11.34 -20.72 1.65
CA SER A 76 -11.42 -21.90 0.79
C SER A 76 -10.91 -23.13 1.52
N ARG A 77 -11.60 -24.24 1.32
CA ARG A 77 -11.12 -25.54 1.80
C ARG A 77 -9.91 -25.98 0.99
N VAL A 78 -8.88 -26.45 1.67
CA VAL A 78 -7.71 -27.06 1.03
C VAL A 78 -7.69 -28.56 1.35
N GLU A 79 -7.65 -29.38 0.30
CA GLU A 79 -7.68 -30.86 0.43
C GLU A 79 -6.47 -31.39 1.21
N ILE A 80 -5.35 -30.68 1.17
CA ILE A 80 -4.14 -31.00 1.91
C ILE A 80 -4.39 -30.77 3.41
N LYS A 81 -4.25 -31.85 4.20
CA LYS A 81 -4.33 -31.85 5.69
C LYS A 81 -5.66 -31.36 6.29
N ALA A 82 -6.76 -31.35 5.53
CA ALA A 82 -8.05 -30.83 5.99
C ALA A 82 -7.95 -29.39 6.55
N SER A 83 -7.32 -28.51 5.76
CA SER A 83 -7.03 -27.14 6.16
C SER A 83 -8.07 -26.17 5.58
N VAL A 84 -8.14 -24.97 6.16
CA VAL A 84 -8.83 -23.83 5.53
C VAL A 84 -7.81 -22.74 5.26
N LEU A 85 -7.80 -22.26 4.02
CA LEU A 85 -6.98 -21.14 3.61
C LEU A 85 -7.81 -19.86 3.74
N LEU A 86 -7.35 -18.96 4.59
CA LEU A 86 -7.77 -17.58 4.63
C LEU A 86 -6.86 -16.78 3.68
N VAL A 87 -7.45 -16.28 2.60
CA VAL A 87 -6.83 -15.28 1.73
C VAL A 87 -7.45 -13.95 2.06
N ILE A 88 -6.64 -12.99 2.47
CA ILE A 88 -7.07 -11.60 2.55
C ILE A 88 -6.49 -10.93 1.31
N TYR A 89 -7.34 -10.78 0.30
CA TYR A 89 -7.05 -9.87 -0.78
C TYR A 89 -7.09 -8.48 -0.19
N ARG A 90 -5.96 -7.80 -0.24
CA ARG A 90 -5.99 -6.35 -0.13
C ARG A 90 -6.84 -5.86 -1.28
N GLY A 91 -7.97 -5.22 -1.03
CA GLY A 91 -8.46 -4.33 -2.08
C GLY A 91 -7.70 -3.03 -1.90
N ILE A 92 -6.80 -2.76 -2.85
CA ILE A 92 -6.08 -1.50 -3.08
C ILE A 92 -5.73 -0.70 -1.80
N ASN A 93 -5.37 -1.37 -0.71
CA ASN A 93 -5.01 -0.69 0.54
C ASN A 93 -3.49 -0.70 0.63
N SER A 94 -2.93 0.18 -0.20
CA SER A 94 -1.53 0.52 -0.29
C SER A 94 -0.99 0.93 1.10
N SER A 95 0.32 0.81 1.32
CA SER A 95 0.99 1.31 2.53
C SER A 95 0.79 2.83 2.77
N LEU A 96 0.15 3.53 1.82
CA LEU A 96 -0.13 4.96 1.81
C LEU A 96 -1.48 5.32 2.43
N ASN A 97 -2.37 4.37 2.65
CA ASN A 97 -3.72 4.65 3.15
C ASN A 97 -3.78 5.47 4.44
N PRO A 98 -2.98 5.16 5.49
CA PRO A 98 -3.00 5.98 6.70
C PRO A 98 -2.58 7.44 6.44
N ILE A 99 -1.73 7.67 5.43
CA ILE A 99 -1.28 9.00 5.02
C ILE A 99 -2.41 9.71 4.25
N ILE A 100 -3.05 9.02 3.32
CA ILE A 100 -4.18 9.55 2.54
C ILE A 100 -5.32 9.95 3.48
N GLU A 101 -5.70 9.08 4.42
CA GLU A 101 -6.74 9.38 5.42
C GLU A 101 -6.37 10.62 6.26
N ALA A 102 -5.13 10.72 6.73
CA ALA A 102 -4.68 11.88 7.50
C ALA A 102 -4.72 13.18 6.67
N LEU A 103 -4.34 13.12 5.39
CA LEU A 103 -4.41 14.25 4.46
C LEU A 103 -5.86 14.65 4.16
N GLU A 104 -6.76 13.68 3.96
CA GLU A 104 -8.17 13.97 3.74
C GLU A 104 -8.81 14.64 4.96
N VAL A 105 -8.58 14.11 6.17
CA VAL A 105 -9.04 14.74 7.41
C VAL A 105 -8.47 16.16 7.53
N PHE A 106 -7.17 16.34 7.31
CA PHE A 106 -6.52 17.65 7.39
C PHE A 106 -7.15 18.68 6.44
N ARG A 107 -7.42 18.26 5.19
CA ARG A 107 -8.06 19.07 4.14
C ARG A 107 -9.52 19.38 4.47
N GLU A 108 -10.27 18.41 4.99
CA GLU A 108 -11.69 18.55 5.33
C GLU A 108 -11.91 19.47 6.53
N GLU A 109 -11.13 19.33 7.59
CA GLU A 109 -11.21 20.19 8.78
C GLU A 109 -11.03 21.68 8.45
N ARG A 110 -10.35 21.98 7.34
CA ARG A 110 -10.06 23.34 6.87
C ARG A 110 -10.96 23.79 5.72
N ASP A 111 -11.89 22.94 5.27
CA ASP A 111 -12.73 23.16 4.09
C ASP A 111 -11.89 23.47 2.83
N TRP A 112 -10.68 22.90 2.74
CA TRP A 112 -9.73 23.21 1.65
C TRP A 112 -10.01 22.43 0.36
N LYS A 113 -10.90 21.44 0.41
CA LYS A 113 -11.29 20.65 -0.76
C LYS A 113 -11.81 21.54 -1.91
N GLN A 114 -12.42 22.68 -1.60
CA GLN A 114 -12.89 23.65 -2.60
C GLN A 114 -11.75 24.32 -3.42
N PHE A 115 -10.53 24.39 -2.85
CA PHE A 115 -9.35 24.97 -3.51
C PHE A 115 -8.45 23.89 -4.15
N HIS A 116 -8.60 22.63 -3.74
CA HIS A 116 -7.79 21.50 -4.17
C HIS A 116 -8.35 20.84 -5.43
N ASN A 117 -8.47 21.57 -6.54
CA ASN A 117 -8.73 20.94 -7.84
C ASN A 117 -7.42 20.42 -8.47
N PRO A 118 -7.46 19.43 -9.39
CA PRO A 118 -6.25 18.82 -9.94
C PRO A 118 -5.27 19.79 -10.61
N LYS A 119 -5.77 20.88 -11.22
CA LYS A 119 -4.92 21.92 -11.82
C LYS A 119 -4.12 22.63 -10.75
N ASP A 120 -4.79 23.11 -9.71
CA ASP A 120 -4.15 23.93 -8.66
C ASP A 120 -3.26 23.07 -7.76
N LEU A 121 -3.64 21.82 -7.48
CA LEU A 121 -2.76 20.84 -6.81
C LEU A 121 -1.49 20.56 -7.62
N SER A 122 -1.59 20.46 -8.96
CA SER A 122 -0.42 20.26 -9.82
C SER A 122 0.52 21.46 -9.79
N MET A 123 -0.03 22.67 -9.64
CA MET A 123 0.77 23.89 -9.47
C MET A 123 1.48 23.89 -8.12
N ALA A 124 0.77 23.53 -7.03
CA ALA A 124 1.36 23.40 -5.70
C ALA A 124 2.50 22.36 -5.69
N LEU A 125 2.28 21.17 -6.25
CA LEU A 125 3.33 20.15 -6.39
C LEU A 125 4.58 20.68 -7.12
N SER A 126 4.42 21.52 -8.14
CA SER A 126 5.55 22.14 -8.85
C SER A 126 6.30 23.17 -8.00
N ILE A 127 5.60 23.86 -7.09
CA ILE A 127 6.20 24.80 -6.14
C ILE A 127 7.04 24.01 -5.13
N GLU A 128 6.48 23.01 -4.46
CA GLU A 128 7.22 22.21 -3.46
C GLU A 128 8.41 21.46 -4.08
N ALA A 129 8.29 21.01 -5.33
CA ALA A 129 9.42 20.44 -6.05
C ALA A 129 10.55 21.46 -6.29
N SER A 130 10.20 22.74 -6.40
CA SER A 130 11.16 23.84 -6.52
C SER A 130 11.76 24.20 -5.15
N GLU A 131 10.99 24.15 -4.07
CA GLU A 131 11.50 24.34 -2.69
C GLU A 131 12.47 23.21 -2.32
N LEU A 132 12.17 21.96 -2.69
CA LEU A 132 13.10 20.85 -2.60
C LEU A 132 14.38 21.11 -3.41
N LEU A 133 14.29 21.72 -4.59
CA LEU A 133 15.47 22.08 -5.39
C LEU A 133 16.32 23.16 -4.67
N GLU A 134 15.70 24.14 -4.02
CA GLU A 134 16.39 25.18 -3.26
C GLU A 134 17.18 24.63 -2.06
N CYS A 135 16.81 23.45 -1.54
CA CYS A 135 17.63 22.74 -0.56
C CYS A 135 19.04 22.41 -1.07
N PHE A 136 19.22 22.28 -2.38
CA PHE A 136 20.50 21.93 -3.02
C PHE A 136 21.14 23.07 -3.83
N LEU A 137 20.36 24.09 -4.19
CA LEU A 137 20.83 25.18 -5.04
C LEU A 137 21.97 25.98 -4.35
N TRP A 138 23.12 26.07 -5.03
CA TRP A 138 24.35 26.74 -4.55
C TRP A 138 24.95 26.20 -3.24
N LYS A 139 24.56 24.99 -2.82
CA LYS A 139 25.01 24.36 -1.57
C LYS A 139 25.90 23.14 -1.86
N ASP A 140 26.85 22.88 -0.97
CA ASP A 140 27.56 21.61 -0.95
C ASP A 140 26.66 20.56 -0.29
N ILE A 141 26.63 19.33 -0.82
CA ILE A 141 25.77 18.26 -0.30
C ILE A 141 26.07 17.95 1.17
N SER A 142 27.32 18.16 1.62
CA SER A 142 27.72 17.96 3.02
C SER A 142 27.17 19.01 3.97
N THR A 143 26.67 20.13 3.47
CA THR A 143 26.13 21.25 4.26
C THR A 143 24.62 21.41 4.14
N THR A 144 23.94 20.55 3.39
CA THR A 144 22.48 20.60 3.25
C THR A 144 21.77 20.27 4.57
N ASN A 145 20.70 21.00 4.87
CA ASN A 145 19.87 20.74 6.03
C ASN A 145 18.91 19.58 5.74
N LYS A 146 19.14 18.45 6.43
CA LYS A 146 18.34 17.24 6.26
C LYS A 146 16.89 17.43 6.69
N ASP A 147 16.62 18.24 7.71
CA ASP A 147 15.26 18.45 8.21
C ASP A 147 14.45 19.23 7.17
N GLN A 148 15.04 20.29 6.60
CA GLN A 148 14.42 21.03 5.49
C GLN A 148 14.15 20.11 4.29
N ILE A 149 15.12 19.28 3.90
CA ILE A 149 14.91 18.31 2.81
C ILE A 149 13.74 17.36 3.11
N ASN A 150 13.60 16.88 4.36
CA ASN A 150 12.52 15.99 4.72
C ASN A 150 11.15 16.68 4.64
N GLU A 151 11.07 17.95 5.01
CA GLU A 151 9.85 18.78 4.88
C GLU A 151 9.44 18.88 3.41
N GLU A 152 10.33 19.34 2.53
CA GLU A 152 9.99 19.54 1.11
C GLU A 152 9.66 18.20 0.39
N VAL A 153 10.33 17.11 0.77
CA VAL A 153 10.01 15.77 0.27
C VAL A 153 8.59 15.35 0.69
N ALA A 154 8.21 15.62 1.94
CA ALA A 154 6.88 15.30 2.45
C ALA A 154 5.80 16.15 1.76
N ASP A 155 6.08 17.43 1.46
CA ASP A 155 5.13 18.31 0.78
C ASP A 155 4.91 17.89 -0.68
N VAL A 156 5.99 17.62 -1.43
CA VAL A 156 5.90 17.04 -2.78
C VAL A 156 5.06 15.75 -2.78
N PHE A 157 5.30 14.88 -1.80
CA PHE A 157 4.59 13.62 -1.69
C PHE A 157 3.10 13.83 -1.35
N SER A 158 2.79 14.75 -0.46
CA SER A 158 1.42 15.06 -0.04
C SER A 158 0.56 15.58 -1.19
N TYR A 159 1.08 16.51 -2.00
CA TYR A 159 0.34 16.98 -3.17
C TYR A 159 0.19 15.91 -4.25
N LEU A 160 1.19 15.03 -4.42
CA LEU A 160 1.06 13.90 -5.34
C LEU A 160 -0.06 12.95 -4.89
N LEU A 161 -0.17 12.70 -3.58
CA LEU A 161 -1.25 11.90 -3.01
C LEU A 161 -2.62 12.56 -3.22
N TYR A 162 -2.78 13.86 -2.95
CA TYR A 162 -4.05 14.55 -3.24
C TYR A 162 -4.46 14.42 -4.70
N ILE A 163 -3.53 14.63 -5.64
CA ILE A 163 -3.79 14.51 -7.08
C ILE A 163 -4.21 13.08 -7.42
N ALA A 164 -3.49 12.09 -6.90
CA ALA A 164 -3.78 10.69 -7.17
C ALA A 164 -5.15 10.28 -6.64
N THR A 165 -5.48 10.66 -5.40
CA THR A 165 -6.78 10.38 -4.78
C THR A 165 -7.91 11.04 -5.56
N ASP A 166 -7.81 12.34 -5.86
CA ASP A 166 -8.87 13.08 -6.55
C ASP A 166 -9.09 12.61 -8.01
N LEU A 167 -8.07 12.01 -8.64
CA LEU A 167 -8.14 11.45 -9.99
C LEU A 167 -8.38 9.93 -10.04
N GLY A 168 -8.44 9.25 -8.89
CA GLY A 168 -8.56 7.79 -8.83
C GLY A 168 -7.36 7.03 -9.42
N ILE A 169 -6.15 7.59 -9.28
CA ILE A 169 -4.90 7.00 -9.76
C ILE A 169 -4.33 6.05 -8.69
N ASP A 170 -4.23 4.77 -9.03
CA ASP A 170 -3.45 3.81 -8.26
C ASP A 170 -1.94 4.04 -8.51
N LEU A 171 -1.31 4.80 -7.61
CA LEU A 171 0.11 5.16 -7.69
C LEU A 171 1.04 3.94 -7.71
N GLU A 172 0.71 2.87 -7.00
CA GLU A 172 1.52 1.66 -6.94
C GLU A 172 1.52 0.98 -8.31
N SER A 173 0.32 0.70 -8.83
CA SER A 173 0.16 0.03 -10.12
C SER A 173 0.78 0.82 -11.28
N VAL A 174 0.52 2.14 -11.37
CA VAL A 174 1.07 2.96 -12.47
C VAL A 174 2.59 3.09 -12.38
N THR A 175 3.16 3.12 -11.17
CA THR A 175 4.61 3.20 -10.97
C THR A 175 5.29 1.88 -11.37
N LEU A 176 4.74 0.74 -10.94
CA LEU A 176 5.25 -0.58 -11.31
C LEU A 176 5.21 -0.80 -12.83
N GLU A 177 4.14 -0.41 -13.50
CA GLU A 177 4.04 -0.49 -14.96
C GLU A 177 5.05 0.44 -15.65
N LYS A 178 5.22 1.66 -15.13
CA LYS A 178 6.23 2.59 -15.63
C LYS A 178 7.65 2.04 -15.50
N ILE A 179 7.96 1.35 -14.40
CA ILE A 179 9.26 0.68 -14.20
C ILE A 179 9.47 -0.39 -15.27
N LYS A 180 8.48 -1.27 -15.53
CA LYS A 180 8.58 -2.29 -16.59
C LYS A 180 8.84 -1.66 -17.97
N ILE A 181 8.15 -0.57 -18.29
CA ILE A 181 8.38 0.19 -19.53
C ILE A 181 9.81 0.75 -19.56
N ASN A 182 10.28 1.32 -18.45
CA ASN A 182 11.63 1.87 -18.35
C ASN A 182 12.72 0.78 -18.46
N SER A 183 12.51 -0.41 -17.88
CA SER A 183 13.45 -1.54 -18.02
C SER A 183 13.62 -2.00 -19.46
N LYS A 184 12.54 -1.94 -20.27
CA LYS A 184 12.61 -2.20 -21.72
C LYS A 184 13.37 -1.10 -22.47
N LYS A 185 13.20 0.17 -22.06
CA LYS A 185 13.90 1.33 -22.66
C LYS A 185 15.38 1.38 -22.28
N TYR A 186 15.75 0.90 -21.10
CA TYR A 186 17.11 0.94 -20.57
C TYR A 186 17.59 -0.47 -20.16
N PRO A 187 17.83 -1.39 -21.12
CA PRO A 187 18.30 -2.74 -20.81
C PRO A 187 19.66 -2.72 -20.09
N ILE A 188 19.82 -3.55 -19.07
CA ILE A 188 21.03 -3.61 -18.22
C ILE A 188 22.32 -3.70 -19.07
N SER A 189 22.31 -4.51 -20.13
CA SER A 189 23.45 -4.71 -21.02
C SER A 189 23.93 -3.44 -21.73
N LYS A 190 23.09 -2.42 -21.83
CA LYS A 190 23.39 -1.14 -22.49
C LYS A 190 23.43 0.05 -21.54
N SER A 191 22.69 0.01 -20.44
CA SER A 191 22.49 1.17 -19.56
C SER A 191 23.27 1.11 -18.25
N LYS A 192 23.88 -0.02 -17.89
CA LYS A 192 24.59 -0.16 -16.61
C LYS A 192 25.81 0.78 -16.56
N GLY A 193 25.81 1.71 -15.60
CA GLY A 193 26.89 2.67 -15.41
C GLY A 193 26.92 3.82 -16.42
N VAL A 194 25.89 3.94 -17.27
CA VAL A 194 25.81 4.94 -18.33
C VAL A 194 24.50 5.72 -18.19
N ASN A 195 24.56 7.05 -18.20
CA ASN A 195 23.40 7.93 -18.05
C ASN A 195 22.87 8.46 -19.40
N THR A 196 23.28 7.86 -20.51
CA THR A 196 22.83 8.26 -21.84
C THR A 196 21.35 7.95 -22.01
N LYS A 197 20.61 8.89 -22.61
CA LYS A 197 19.19 8.71 -22.90
C LYS A 197 19.00 7.49 -23.82
N TYR A 198 17.90 6.77 -23.68
CA TYR A 198 17.65 5.49 -24.37
C TYR A 198 17.83 5.52 -25.90
N ASN A 199 17.67 6.68 -26.53
CA ASN A 199 17.91 6.88 -27.97
C ASN A 199 19.39 7.01 -28.34
N LYS A 200 20.30 6.87 -27.36
CA LYS A 200 21.76 6.96 -27.47
C LYS A 200 22.45 5.80 -26.70
N LEU A 201 21.75 4.66 -26.52
CA LEU A 201 22.22 3.43 -25.86
C LEU A 201 22.66 2.34 -26.85
#